data_AF-A0A7I4A2Z2-F1
#
_entry.id   AF-A0A7I4A2Z2-F1
#
_cell.length_a   1.000
_cell.length_b   1.000
_cell.length_c   1.000
_cell.angle_alpha   90.00
_cell.angle_beta   90.00
_cell.angle_gamma   90.00
#
_symmetry.space_group_name_H-M   'P 1'
#
loop_
_entity.id
_entity.type
_entity.pdbx_description
1 polymer ?
#
loop_
_entity_poly.entity_id
_entity_poly.type
_entity_poly.pdbx_seq_one_letter_code
_entity_poly.pdbx_strand_id
1 'polypeptide(L)'
;MACDDCACGNVAKELDQATLRTDCLDDEETLRLKALKATGGELIQGDGVKGIRVGGWFIQSRKGPILKMGPREKWEKMLGTIHLPQMVFGDNSLELVHETSGVKIHFNALDALRGWRQESLPPVKIPAAAKWKLRTKPDEQIILNYDYTYTTPYAGSQFVQEKQGDVNTAVEWVESQERIDMAALQARDPILFFEEVVLYEDELDDNGISLLTAKVRVMPSCWFLLLRFWMRVDGALIRLRDTRMYCRIQRDSTALPVVIRERNIKEDTFDALVSVIHVIQLCIMTQL
;
A
#
# COMPACT_ATOMS: atom_id res chain seq x y z
N MET A 1 69.18 -9.34 27.68
CA MET A 1 69.08 -9.07 26.23
C MET A 1 68.11 -10.09 25.67
N ALA A 2 67.07 -9.60 24.98
CA ALA A 2 65.89 -10.22 24.36
C ALA A 2 65.85 -11.74 24.11
N CYS A 3 64.64 -12.31 24.24
CA CYS A 3 63.89 -12.86 23.09
C CYS A 3 62.44 -13.21 23.48
N ASP A 4 61.56 -12.25 23.15
CA ASP A 4 60.23 -12.28 22.53
C ASP A 4 59.19 -13.40 22.76
N ASP A 5 57.98 -12.87 22.99
CA ASP A 5 56.71 -13.48 23.33
C ASP A 5 55.96 -14.16 22.17
N CYS A 6 55.27 -15.23 22.59
CA CYS A 6 53.99 -15.78 22.14
C CYS A 6 53.26 -15.11 20.95
N ALA A 7 53.20 -15.80 19.81
CA ALA A 7 52.26 -15.53 18.72
C ALA A 7 51.16 -16.61 18.68
N CYS A 8 50.04 -16.36 19.35
CA CYS A 8 48.78 -17.05 19.09
C CYS A 8 47.64 -16.05 19.30
N GLY A 9 47.16 -15.43 18.22
CA GLY A 9 46.05 -14.50 18.31
C GLY A 9 45.54 -14.06 16.95
N ASN A 10 44.25 -14.33 16.74
CA ASN A 10 43.35 -13.71 15.75
C ASN A 10 43.35 -14.27 14.32
N VAL A 11 42.75 -15.44 14.13
CA VAL A 11 42.05 -15.79 12.88
C VAL A 11 40.75 -16.53 13.22
N ALA A 12 39.75 -15.86 13.82
CA ALA A 12 38.40 -16.44 13.99
C ALA A 12 37.35 -15.43 14.49
N LYS A 13 37.05 -14.34 13.76
CA LYS A 13 35.84 -13.52 14.07
C LYS A 13 35.11 -12.90 12.87
N GLU A 14 35.44 -13.25 11.63
CA GLU A 14 34.76 -12.69 10.43
C GLU A 14 33.88 -13.71 9.65
N LEU A 15 33.78 -14.96 10.12
CA LEU A 15 33.04 -16.04 9.47
C LEU A 15 31.56 -16.19 9.92
N ASP A 16 31.03 -15.26 10.71
CA ASP A 16 29.85 -15.56 11.56
C ASP A 16 28.70 -14.53 11.52
N GLN A 17 28.49 -13.85 10.39
CA GLN A 17 27.25 -13.06 10.18
C GLN A 17 26.59 -13.34 8.83
N ALA A 18 27.38 -13.63 7.79
CA ALA A 18 26.85 -14.04 6.50
C ALA A 18 26.24 -15.46 6.58
N THR A 19 26.97 -16.41 7.19
CA THR A 19 26.55 -17.81 7.37
C THR A 19 25.28 -17.95 8.23
N LEU A 20 25.24 -17.24 9.37
CA LEU A 20 24.05 -17.16 10.23
C LEU A 20 22.84 -16.51 9.54
N ARG A 21 23.06 -15.52 8.68
CA ARG A 21 21.99 -14.91 7.87
C ARG A 21 21.47 -15.86 6.78
N THR A 22 22.33 -16.62 6.12
CA THR A 22 21.92 -17.60 5.11
C THR A 22 21.16 -18.76 5.74
N ASP A 23 21.63 -19.31 6.88
CA ASP A 23 20.93 -20.41 7.56
C ASP A 23 19.52 -19.99 8.04
N CYS A 24 19.37 -18.76 8.56
CA CYS A 24 18.08 -18.23 8.99
C CYS A 24 17.10 -17.94 7.84
N LEU A 25 17.60 -17.54 6.66
CA LEU A 25 16.77 -17.30 5.49
C LEU A 25 16.25 -18.62 4.90
N ASP A 26 17.09 -19.65 4.89
CA ASP A 26 16.73 -20.99 4.45
C ASP A 26 15.66 -21.62 5.37
N ASP A 27 15.74 -21.34 6.68
CA ASP A 27 14.74 -21.77 7.66
C ASP A 27 13.38 -21.06 7.49
N GLU A 28 13.36 -19.74 7.24
CA GLU A 28 12.12 -18.97 7.06
C GLU A 28 11.42 -19.32 5.73
N GLU A 29 12.17 -19.48 4.64
CA GLU A 29 11.63 -19.92 3.35
C GLU A 29 11.08 -21.35 3.44
N THR A 30 11.80 -22.25 4.13
CA THR A 30 11.34 -23.61 4.38
C THR A 30 10.05 -23.62 5.22
N LEU A 31 9.97 -22.79 6.27
CA LEU A 31 8.77 -22.65 7.10
C LEU A 31 7.58 -22.13 6.28
N ARG A 32 7.81 -21.11 5.45
CA ARG A 32 6.81 -20.55 4.53
C ARG A 32 6.27 -21.59 3.56
N LEU A 33 7.15 -22.37 2.92
CA LEU A 33 6.76 -23.42 1.97
C LEU A 33 6.00 -24.56 2.66
N LYS A 34 6.39 -24.95 3.88
CA LYS A 34 5.64 -25.93 4.69
C LYS A 34 4.25 -25.40 5.04
N ALA A 35 4.14 -24.15 5.46
CA ALA A 35 2.87 -23.52 5.78
C ALA A 35 1.96 -23.39 4.55
N LEU A 36 2.51 -23.04 3.39
CA LEU A 36 1.77 -22.99 2.11
C LEU A 36 1.22 -24.36 1.71
N LYS A 37 2.04 -25.42 1.85
CA LYS A 37 1.60 -26.80 1.59
C LYS A 37 0.48 -27.21 2.54
N ALA A 38 0.56 -26.83 3.82
CA ALA A 38 -0.46 -27.14 4.82
C ALA A 38 -1.82 -26.47 4.51
N THR A 39 -1.82 -25.34 3.79
CA THR A 39 -3.06 -24.69 3.33
C THR A 39 -3.56 -25.22 1.99
N GLY A 40 -2.84 -26.16 1.35
CA GLY A 40 -3.11 -26.58 -0.02
C GLY A 40 -2.93 -25.46 -1.05
N GLY A 41 -2.12 -24.45 -0.71
CA GLY A 41 -1.91 -23.28 -1.56
C GLY A 41 -0.79 -23.50 -2.58
N GLU A 42 -0.80 -22.68 -3.62
CA GLU A 42 0.22 -22.70 -4.67
C GLU A 42 0.69 -21.28 -5.00
N LEU A 43 2.00 -21.12 -5.21
CA LEU A 43 2.57 -19.88 -5.72
C LEU A 43 2.52 -19.90 -7.24
N ILE A 44 2.23 -18.74 -7.83
CA ILE A 44 2.11 -18.57 -9.26
C ILE A 44 3.16 -17.55 -9.69
N GLN A 45 4.00 -17.97 -10.62
CA GLN A 45 4.99 -17.11 -11.25
C GLN A 45 4.84 -17.24 -12.76
N GLY A 46 4.70 -16.11 -13.44
CA GLY A 46 4.68 -16.01 -14.89
C GLY A 46 5.33 -14.71 -15.33
N ASP A 47 5.38 -14.47 -16.65
CA ASP A 47 6.01 -13.29 -17.23
C ASP A 47 5.44 -11.97 -16.66
N GLY A 48 6.17 -11.39 -15.69
CA GLY A 48 5.80 -10.17 -14.98
C GLY A 48 4.62 -10.30 -14.01
N VAL A 49 4.16 -11.53 -13.71
CA VAL A 49 3.03 -11.80 -12.80
C VAL A 49 3.50 -12.64 -11.62
N LYS A 50 3.16 -12.20 -10.42
CA LYS A 50 3.38 -12.94 -9.18
C LYS A 50 2.06 -13.11 -8.45
N GLY A 51 1.77 -14.31 -7.98
CA GLY A 51 0.53 -14.60 -7.29
C GLY A 51 0.59 -15.80 -6.36
N ILE A 52 -0.55 -16.05 -5.72
CA ILE A 52 -0.81 -17.17 -4.83
C ILE A 52 -2.27 -17.60 -4.98
N ARG A 53 -2.52 -18.91 -4.97
CA ARG A 53 -3.85 -19.45 -4.65
C ARG A 53 -3.83 -20.03 -3.25
N VAL A 54 -4.76 -19.62 -2.41
CA VAL A 54 -4.94 -20.18 -1.07
C VAL A 54 -6.36 -19.92 -0.57
N GLY A 55 -7.00 -20.96 -0.03
CA GLY A 55 -8.30 -20.81 0.64
C GLY A 55 -9.40 -20.22 -0.25
N GLY A 56 -9.49 -20.68 -1.51
CA GLY A 56 -10.46 -20.19 -2.50
C GLY A 56 -10.14 -18.84 -3.13
N TRP A 57 -9.07 -18.17 -2.68
CA TRP A 57 -8.61 -16.90 -3.22
C TRP A 57 -7.44 -17.09 -4.19
N PHE A 58 -7.59 -16.54 -5.39
CA PHE A 58 -6.50 -16.29 -6.32
C PHE A 58 -6.09 -14.82 -6.23
N ILE A 59 -4.88 -14.57 -5.73
CA ILE A 59 -4.32 -13.24 -5.54
C ILE A 59 -3.13 -13.09 -6.48
N GLN A 60 -3.12 -12.06 -7.30
CA GLN A 60 -2.02 -11.80 -8.24
C GLN A 60 -1.68 -10.31 -8.31
N SER A 61 -0.43 -10.05 -8.65
CA SER A 61 0.08 -8.71 -8.93
C SER A 61 0.80 -8.68 -10.26
N ARG A 62 0.71 -7.55 -10.95
CA ARG A 62 1.50 -7.22 -12.13
C ARG A 62 2.27 -5.94 -11.85
N LYS A 63 3.53 -5.91 -12.26
CA LYS A 63 4.37 -4.72 -12.22
C LYS A 63 4.98 -4.48 -13.60
N GLY A 64 4.93 -3.25 -14.06
CA GLY A 64 5.43 -2.79 -15.34
C GLY A 64 6.08 -1.41 -15.21
N PRO A 65 6.63 -0.90 -16.32
CA PRO A 65 7.24 0.42 -16.34
C PRO A 65 6.19 1.55 -16.26
N ILE A 66 6.68 2.78 -16.10
CA ILE A 66 5.87 4.00 -16.20
C ILE A 66 5.27 4.09 -17.62
N LEU A 67 4.07 4.68 -17.71
CA LEU A 67 3.39 4.95 -18.98
C LEU A 67 4.29 5.71 -19.96
N LYS A 68 4.42 5.15 -21.16
CA LYS A 68 5.04 5.82 -22.31
C LYS A 68 4.05 6.82 -22.94
N MET A 69 4.58 7.71 -23.79
CA MET A 69 3.84 8.80 -24.44
C MET A 69 2.50 8.36 -25.07
N GLY A 70 2.48 7.31 -25.91
CA GLY A 70 1.24 6.86 -26.58
C GLY A 70 0.12 6.42 -25.61
N PRO A 71 0.37 5.45 -24.71
CA PRO A 71 -0.57 5.08 -23.66
C PRO A 71 -0.98 6.26 -22.74
N ARG A 72 -0.04 7.18 -22.43
CA ARG A 72 -0.31 8.37 -21.63
C ARG A 72 -1.31 9.31 -22.30
N GLU A 73 -1.13 9.65 -23.57
CA GLU A 73 -2.07 10.49 -24.33
C GLU A 73 -3.47 9.87 -24.40
N LYS A 74 -3.57 8.54 -24.48
CA LYS A 74 -4.85 7.84 -24.43
C LYS A 74 -5.53 8.04 -23.08
N TRP A 75 -4.78 7.96 -21.98
CA TRP A 75 -5.31 8.18 -20.64
C TRP A 75 -5.72 9.63 -20.41
N GLU A 76 -4.95 10.59 -20.92
CA GLU A 76 -5.29 12.02 -20.88
C GLU A 76 -6.64 12.30 -21.55
N LYS A 77 -6.87 11.70 -22.72
CA LYS A 77 -8.16 11.75 -23.43
C LYS A 77 -9.28 11.08 -22.62
N MET A 78 -9.03 9.92 -22.02
CA MET A 78 -10.03 9.19 -21.23
C MET A 78 -10.41 9.90 -19.92
N LEU A 79 -9.46 10.61 -19.29
CA LEU A 79 -9.64 11.31 -18.02
C LEU A 79 -10.03 12.78 -18.21
N GLY A 80 -9.99 13.29 -19.45
CA GLY A 80 -10.27 14.68 -19.78
C GLY A 80 -9.33 15.66 -19.08
N THR A 81 -8.04 15.31 -18.99
CA THR A 81 -6.99 16.14 -18.38
C THR A 81 -5.64 15.86 -19.04
N ILE A 82 -4.78 16.87 -19.12
CA ILE A 82 -3.37 16.74 -19.55
C ILE A 82 -2.40 16.65 -18.36
N HIS A 83 -2.90 16.85 -17.14
CA HIS A 83 -2.09 16.90 -15.92
C HIS A 83 -2.14 15.55 -15.22
N LEU A 84 -1.49 14.52 -15.77
CA LEU A 84 -1.30 13.24 -15.06
C LEU A 84 -0.05 13.28 -14.18
N PRO A 85 0.01 12.47 -13.10
CA PRO A 85 1.24 12.28 -12.33
C PRO A 85 2.44 12.00 -13.23
N GLN A 86 3.62 12.42 -12.79
CA GLN A 86 4.87 12.19 -13.52
C GLN A 86 5.13 10.69 -13.72
N MET A 87 4.92 9.90 -12.67
CA MET A 87 5.18 8.46 -12.67
C MET A 87 3.88 7.69 -12.50
N VAL A 88 3.18 7.45 -13.61
CA VAL A 88 1.98 6.59 -13.62
C VAL A 88 2.36 5.19 -14.09
N PHE A 89 2.10 4.19 -13.26
CA PHE A 89 2.36 2.79 -13.61
C PHE A 89 1.10 2.14 -14.16
N GLY A 90 0.88 2.29 -15.47
CA GLY A 90 -0.40 1.94 -16.10
C GLY A 90 -0.72 0.44 -16.13
N ASP A 91 0.31 -0.40 -16.24
CA ASP A 91 0.18 -1.86 -16.25
C ASP A 91 0.23 -2.47 -14.84
N ASN A 92 0.47 -1.64 -13.81
CA ASN A 92 0.51 -2.12 -12.43
C ASN A 92 -0.90 -2.44 -11.95
N SER A 93 -1.07 -3.65 -11.44
CA SER A 93 -2.32 -4.08 -10.85
C SER A 93 -2.11 -5.04 -9.69
N LEU A 94 -3.08 -5.03 -8.78
CA LEU A 94 -3.24 -6.02 -7.73
C LEU A 94 -4.67 -6.53 -7.78
N GLU A 95 -4.84 -7.84 -7.93
CA GLU A 95 -6.14 -8.49 -8.08
C GLU A 95 -6.32 -9.58 -7.03
N LEU A 96 -7.51 -9.63 -6.43
CA LEU A 96 -7.95 -10.66 -5.51
C LEU A 96 -9.27 -11.22 -6.04
N VAL A 97 -9.30 -12.49 -6.39
CA VAL A 97 -10.47 -13.18 -6.95
C VAL A 97 -10.83 -14.34 -6.05
N HIS A 98 -12.06 -14.38 -5.54
CA HIS A 98 -12.58 -15.56 -4.86
C HIS A 98 -13.26 -16.47 -5.89
N GLU A 99 -12.64 -17.62 -6.19
CA GLU A 99 -12.94 -18.45 -7.35
C GLU A 99 -14.37 -19.05 -7.30
N THR A 100 -14.85 -19.39 -6.11
CA THR A 100 -16.20 -19.95 -5.94
C THR A 100 -17.27 -18.89 -6.21
N SER A 101 -17.17 -17.73 -5.57
CA SER A 101 -18.19 -16.66 -5.67
C SER A 101 -18.03 -15.73 -6.87
N GLY A 102 -16.88 -15.75 -7.55
CA GLY A 102 -16.57 -14.82 -8.64
C GLY A 102 -16.28 -13.38 -8.21
N VAL A 103 -16.32 -13.06 -6.91
CA VAL A 103 -15.96 -11.74 -6.37
C VAL A 103 -14.52 -11.41 -6.73
N LYS A 104 -14.33 -10.28 -7.41
CA LYS A 104 -13.03 -9.72 -7.78
C LYS A 104 -12.87 -8.33 -7.19
N ILE A 105 -11.78 -8.14 -6.45
CA ILE A 105 -11.30 -6.84 -5.99
C ILE A 105 -10.04 -6.51 -6.78
N HIS A 106 -10.00 -5.33 -7.38
CA HIS A 106 -8.95 -4.92 -8.31
C HIS A 106 -8.46 -3.52 -7.97
N PHE A 107 -7.14 -3.33 -7.96
CA PHE A 107 -6.47 -2.05 -7.74
C PHE A 107 -5.66 -1.68 -8.97
N ASN A 108 -5.93 -0.53 -9.56
CA ASN A 108 -5.20 0.00 -10.72
C ASN A 108 -5.15 1.53 -10.69
N ALA A 109 -4.17 2.10 -11.39
CA ALA A 109 -3.96 3.55 -11.40
C ALA A 109 -5.07 4.32 -12.14
N LEU A 110 -5.65 3.74 -13.20
CA LEU A 110 -6.64 4.44 -14.02
C LEU A 110 -7.92 4.74 -13.24
N ASP A 111 -8.47 3.75 -12.51
CA ASP A 111 -9.65 3.94 -11.68
C ASP A 111 -9.37 4.87 -10.50
N ALA A 112 -8.16 4.82 -9.95
CA ALA A 112 -7.73 5.76 -8.92
C ALA A 112 -7.72 7.21 -9.43
N LEU A 113 -7.19 7.44 -10.64
CA LEU A 113 -7.17 8.75 -11.28
C LEU A 113 -8.56 9.23 -11.71
N ARG A 114 -9.47 8.32 -12.11
CA ARG A 114 -10.89 8.66 -12.29
C ARG A 114 -11.51 9.16 -10.99
N GLY A 115 -11.22 8.50 -9.87
CA GLY A 115 -11.63 8.95 -8.54
C GLY A 115 -11.11 10.34 -8.21
N TRP A 116 -9.83 10.61 -8.46
CA TRP A 116 -9.23 11.95 -8.29
C TRP A 116 -9.94 13.02 -9.14
N ARG A 117 -10.30 12.72 -10.40
CA ARG A 117 -11.02 13.69 -11.26
C ARG A 117 -12.40 14.07 -10.74
N GLN A 118 -13.05 13.18 -9.99
CA GLN A 118 -14.36 13.41 -9.38
C GLN A 118 -14.25 14.03 -7.98
N GLU A 119 -13.06 14.00 -7.39
CA GLU A 119 -12.79 14.54 -6.07
C GLU A 119 -12.83 16.08 -6.11
N SER A 120 -13.61 16.67 -5.22
CA SER A 120 -13.80 18.12 -5.12
C SER A 120 -13.11 18.70 -3.89
N LEU A 121 -11.80 18.45 -3.77
CA LEU A 121 -11.01 19.03 -2.68
C LEU A 121 -10.57 20.47 -3.01
N PRO A 122 -10.46 21.35 -2.00
CA PRO A 122 -9.91 22.67 -2.20
C PRO A 122 -8.43 22.57 -2.63
N PRO A 123 -7.97 23.41 -3.56
CA PRO A 123 -6.56 23.44 -3.96
C PRO A 123 -5.64 23.70 -2.76
N VAL A 124 -4.61 22.86 -2.61
CA VAL A 124 -3.59 23.06 -1.58
C VAL A 124 -2.69 24.22 -1.98
N LYS A 125 -2.38 25.11 -1.03
CA LYS A 125 -1.52 26.27 -1.28
C LYS A 125 -0.06 25.88 -1.06
N ILE A 126 0.79 26.11 -2.06
CA ILE A 126 2.24 25.92 -1.94
C ILE A 126 2.88 27.14 -1.27
N PRO A 127 3.53 27.01 -0.10
CA PRO A 127 4.17 28.13 0.58
C PRO A 127 5.38 28.69 -0.18
N ALA A 128 6.13 27.84 -0.90
CA ALA A 128 7.26 28.25 -1.73
C ALA A 128 6.82 29.17 -2.89
N ALA A 129 5.69 28.85 -3.54
CA ALA A 129 5.09 29.71 -4.55
C ALA A 129 4.67 31.07 -3.97
N ALA A 130 4.21 31.12 -2.71
CA ALA A 130 3.91 32.38 -2.03
C ALA A 130 5.17 33.25 -1.80
N LYS A 131 6.34 32.64 -1.53
CA LYS A 131 7.62 33.37 -1.37
C LYS A 131 8.16 33.95 -2.69
N TRP A 132 8.05 33.23 -3.80
CA TRP A 132 8.39 33.77 -5.13
C TRP A 132 7.39 34.87 -5.58
N LYS A 133 6.09 34.71 -5.25
CA LYS A 133 5.03 35.68 -5.56
C LYS A 133 5.17 37.01 -4.80
N LEU A 134 5.59 36.97 -3.53
CA LEU A 134 5.82 38.17 -2.72
C LEU A 134 6.85 39.13 -3.36
N ARG A 135 7.75 38.61 -4.20
CA ARG A 135 8.77 39.41 -4.91
C ARG A 135 8.31 40.01 -6.24
N THR A 136 7.24 39.50 -6.85
CA THR A 136 6.90 39.85 -8.24
C THR A 136 5.51 40.46 -8.40
N LYS A 137 4.47 39.96 -7.72
CA LYS A 137 3.11 40.53 -7.70
C LYS A 137 2.28 40.01 -6.50
N PRO A 138 1.93 40.85 -5.50
CA PRO A 138 1.20 40.42 -4.30
C PRO A 138 -0.26 39.99 -4.55
N ASP A 139 -0.92 40.52 -5.59
CA ASP A 139 -2.40 40.47 -5.73
C ASP A 139 -2.92 39.40 -6.72
N GLU A 140 -2.06 38.69 -7.44
CA GLU A 140 -2.48 37.62 -8.36
C GLU A 140 -2.54 36.26 -7.65
N GLN A 141 -3.74 35.85 -7.22
CA GLN A 141 -3.99 34.47 -6.83
C GLN A 141 -3.93 33.58 -8.09
N ILE A 142 -2.82 32.86 -8.28
CA ILE A 142 -2.80 31.69 -9.17
C ILE A 142 -3.69 30.63 -8.53
N ILE A 143 -4.98 30.68 -8.87
CA ILE A 143 -5.90 29.58 -8.65
C ILE A 143 -5.58 28.58 -9.74
N LEU A 144 -4.89 27.49 -9.38
CA LEU A 144 -4.80 26.35 -10.28
C LEU A 144 -6.23 25.82 -10.45
N ASN A 145 -6.69 25.72 -11.70
CA ASN A 145 -8.01 25.19 -12.02
C ASN A 145 -8.10 23.65 -11.84
N TYR A 146 -7.07 23.03 -11.26
CA TYR A 146 -7.00 21.59 -10.99
C TYR A 146 -6.26 21.30 -9.69
N ASP A 147 -6.61 20.18 -9.06
CA ASP A 147 -5.89 19.63 -7.90
C ASP A 147 -4.63 18.92 -8.39
N TYR A 148 -3.46 19.52 -8.18
CA TYR A 148 -2.16 18.95 -8.53
C TYR A 148 -1.66 17.92 -7.50
N THR A 149 -2.39 17.68 -6.41
CA THR A 149 -1.97 16.74 -5.36
C THR A 149 -2.35 15.29 -5.65
N TYR A 150 -3.15 15.06 -6.70
CA TYR A 150 -3.61 13.73 -7.12
C TYR A 150 -4.33 12.96 -6.02
N THR A 151 -5.03 13.68 -5.13
CA THR A 151 -5.75 13.05 -4.02
C THR A 151 -6.98 12.32 -4.54
N THR A 152 -7.11 11.04 -4.19
CA THR A 152 -8.21 10.19 -4.65
C THR A 152 -9.04 9.63 -3.49
N PRO A 153 -10.37 9.50 -3.63
CA PRO A 153 -11.23 8.75 -2.71
C PRO A 153 -11.23 7.24 -3.03
N TYR A 154 -10.45 6.82 -4.03
CA TYR A 154 -10.41 5.44 -4.51
C TYR A 154 -10.14 4.44 -3.39
N ALA A 155 -10.96 3.39 -3.35
CA ALA A 155 -10.96 2.37 -2.31
C ALA A 155 -10.94 0.95 -2.90
N GLY A 156 -10.41 0.79 -4.12
CA GLY A 156 -10.46 -0.44 -4.91
C GLY A 156 -11.69 -0.51 -5.81
N SER A 157 -11.53 -1.17 -6.95
CA SER A 157 -12.59 -1.49 -7.91
C SER A 157 -13.12 -2.89 -7.61
N GLN A 158 -14.44 -3.09 -7.67
CA GLN A 158 -15.07 -4.39 -7.39
C GLN A 158 -15.90 -4.86 -8.57
N PHE A 159 -15.84 -6.16 -8.83
CA PHE A 159 -16.58 -6.81 -9.90
C PHE A 159 -17.05 -8.18 -9.42
N VAL A 160 -18.15 -8.66 -9.97
CA VAL A 160 -18.55 -10.07 -9.88
C VAL A 160 -18.39 -10.65 -11.26
N GLN A 161 -17.57 -11.68 -11.41
CA GLN A 161 -17.51 -12.41 -12.67
C GLN A 161 -18.81 -13.21 -12.81
N GLU A 162 -19.64 -12.86 -13.79
CA GLU A 162 -20.82 -13.65 -14.15
C GLU A 162 -20.36 -15.04 -14.61
N LYS A 163 -20.67 -16.07 -13.81
CA LYS A 163 -20.61 -17.45 -14.31
C LYS A 163 -21.82 -17.65 -15.21
N GLN A 164 -21.58 -18.15 -16.44
CA GLN A 164 -22.66 -18.51 -17.36
C GLN A 164 -23.63 -19.48 -16.68
N GLY A 165 -24.83 -18.97 -16.33
CA GLY A 165 -25.95 -19.79 -15.86
C GLY A 165 -26.29 -19.74 -14.38
N ASP A 166 -25.64 -18.91 -13.55
CA ASP A 166 -25.96 -18.83 -12.12
C ASP A 166 -26.40 -17.43 -11.65
N VAL A 167 -27.34 -17.41 -10.69
CA VAL A 167 -28.17 -16.27 -10.32
C VAL A 167 -27.34 -15.13 -9.75
N ASN A 168 -27.42 -13.97 -10.43
CA ASN A 168 -27.17 -12.59 -10.00
C ASN A 168 -26.69 -12.41 -8.54
N THR A 169 -25.44 -12.78 -8.24
CA THR A 169 -24.86 -12.55 -6.91
C THR A 169 -24.42 -11.09 -6.84
N ALA A 170 -25.30 -10.22 -6.35
CA ALA A 170 -24.96 -8.82 -6.13
C ALA A 170 -24.00 -8.69 -4.94
N VAL A 171 -22.80 -8.15 -5.19
CA VAL A 171 -21.84 -7.80 -4.13
C VAL A 171 -22.03 -6.34 -3.76
N GLU A 172 -22.57 -6.11 -2.58
CA GLU A 172 -22.78 -4.78 -2.03
C GLU A 172 -21.97 -4.58 -0.75
N TRP A 173 -21.41 -3.38 -0.57
CA TRP A 173 -20.81 -3.00 0.70
C TRP A 173 -21.92 -2.54 1.64
N VAL A 174 -22.11 -3.28 2.73
CA VAL A 174 -23.05 -2.92 3.79
C VAL A 174 -22.29 -2.32 4.97
N GLU A 175 -22.86 -1.30 5.61
CA GLU A 175 -22.31 -0.76 6.85
C GLU A 175 -22.30 -1.83 7.94
N SER A 176 -21.17 -1.95 8.64
CA SER A 176 -20.98 -2.96 9.68
C SER A 176 -20.22 -2.39 10.86
N GLN A 177 -20.53 -2.92 12.05
CA GLN A 177 -19.78 -2.66 13.29
C GLN A 177 -18.60 -3.62 13.47
N GLU A 178 -18.48 -4.63 12.59
CA GLU A 178 -17.31 -5.49 12.56
C GLU A 178 -16.04 -4.68 12.31
N ARG A 179 -14.95 -5.12 12.92
CA ARG A 179 -13.64 -4.50 12.82
C ARG A 179 -12.62 -5.50 12.34
N ILE A 180 -11.57 -5.00 11.73
CA ILE A 180 -10.43 -5.82 11.36
C ILE A 180 -9.83 -6.43 12.62
N ASP A 181 -9.66 -7.76 12.60
CA ASP A 181 -9.06 -8.49 13.72
C ASP A 181 -7.55 -8.19 13.78
N MET A 182 -7.21 -7.16 14.54
CA MET A 182 -5.82 -6.75 14.73
C MET A 182 -4.99 -7.81 15.45
N ALA A 183 -5.60 -8.65 16.29
CA ALA A 183 -4.89 -9.72 16.99
C ALA A 183 -4.45 -10.81 16.00
N ALA A 184 -5.31 -11.18 15.06
CA ALA A 184 -4.95 -12.10 13.97
C ALA A 184 -3.81 -11.54 13.10
N LEU A 185 -3.76 -10.23 12.84
CA LEU A 185 -2.70 -9.60 12.06
C LEU A 185 -1.37 -9.43 12.82
N GLN A 186 -1.42 -9.39 14.15
CA GLN A 186 -0.25 -9.32 15.03
C GLN A 186 0.29 -10.71 15.41
N ALA A 187 -0.47 -11.77 15.14
CA ALA A 187 -0.01 -13.14 15.31
C ALA A 187 1.26 -13.39 14.49
N ARG A 188 2.15 -14.24 15.02
CA ARG A 188 3.41 -14.62 14.35
C ARG A 188 3.18 -15.69 13.27
N ASP A 189 2.13 -15.52 12.47
CA ASP A 189 1.84 -16.39 11.35
C ASP A 189 2.85 -16.11 10.21
N PRO A 190 3.38 -17.15 9.54
CA PRO A 190 4.30 -16.95 8.43
C PRO A 190 3.58 -16.26 7.26
N ILE A 191 4.25 -15.30 6.64
CA ILE A 191 3.71 -14.61 5.47
C ILE A 191 3.90 -15.51 4.24
N LEU A 192 2.80 -16.09 3.76
CA LEU A 192 2.79 -16.98 2.59
C LEU A 192 3.04 -16.21 1.30
N PHE A 193 2.55 -14.97 1.22
CA PHE A 193 2.72 -14.10 0.06
C PHE A 193 2.68 -12.64 0.48
N PHE A 194 3.60 -11.85 -0.07
CA PHE A 194 3.64 -10.41 0.12
C PHE A 194 3.92 -9.76 -1.22
N GLU A 195 3.11 -8.75 -1.57
CA GLU A 195 3.38 -7.91 -2.72
C GLU A 195 3.02 -6.45 -2.42
N GLU A 196 3.83 -5.57 -2.97
CA GLU A 196 3.65 -4.12 -2.94
C GLU A 196 3.68 -3.57 -4.36
N VAL A 197 2.60 -2.92 -4.76
CA VAL A 197 2.39 -2.38 -6.10
C VAL A 197 2.18 -0.87 -6.01
N VAL A 198 3.07 -0.11 -6.64
CA VAL A 198 2.91 1.34 -6.79
C VAL A 198 1.96 1.61 -7.95
N LEU A 199 0.94 2.44 -7.77
CA LEU A 199 -0.01 2.78 -8.83
C LEU A 199 0.39 4.07 -9.55
N TYR A 200 0.67 5.12 -8.77
CA TYR A 200 1.28 6.34 -9.30
C TYR A 200 2.07 7.07 -8.22
N GLU A 201 3.00 7.90 -8.67
CA GLU A 201 3.84 8.76 -7.87
C GLU A 201 4.06 10.10 -8.58
N ASP A 202 4.18 11.18 -7.81
CA ASP A 202 4.46 12.52 -8.29
C ASP A 202 5.26 13.31 -7.24
N GLU A 203 6.24 14.10 -7.68
CA GLU A 203 7.10 14.92 -6.81
C GLU A 203 6.56 16.36 -6.62
N LEU A 204 5.36 16.66 -7.11
CA LEU A 204 4.66 17.94 -6.97
C LEU A 204 5.54 19.13 -7.39
N ASP A 205 6.27 19.00 -8.50
CA ASP A 205 7.27 19.95 -8.99
C ASP A 205 8.31 20.33 -7.92
N ASP A 206 8.89 19.33 -7.23
CA ASP A 206 9.83 19.47 -6.11
C ASP A 206 9.25 20.14 -4.86
N ASN A 207 7.92 20.28 -4.75
CA ASN A 207 7.24 20.85 -3.58
C ASN A 207 6.66 19.79 -2.64
N GLY A 208 6.99 18.52 -2.85
CA GLY A 208 6.54 17.46 -1.97
C GLY A 208 6.53 16.08 -2.63
N ILE A 209 5.56 15.25 -2.25
CA ILE A 209 5.35 13.95 -2.84
C ILE A 209 3.88 13.56 -2.74
N SER A 210 3.37 12.90 -3.79
CA SER A 210 2.08 12.21 -3.81
C SER A 210 2.30 10.78 -4.28
N LEU A 211 1.87 9.80 -3.50
CA LEU A 211 2.15 8.39 -3.73
C LEU A 211 0.93 7.53 -3.41
N LEU A 212 0.50 6.73 -4.38
CA LEU A 212 -0.55 5.72 -4.19
C LEU A 212 0.03 4.31 -4.32
N THR A 213 -0.04 3.53 -3.23
CA THR A 213 0.48 2.15 -3.18
C THR A 213 -0.59 1.17 -2.71
N ALA A 214 -0.59 -0.04 -3.26
CA ALA A 214 -1.41 -1.15 -2.81
C ALA A 214 -0.50 -2.29 -2.33
N LYS A 215 -0.68 -2.73 -1.08
CA LYS A 215 0.10 -3.81 -0.48
C LYS A 215 -0.82 -4.94 -0.07
N VAL A 216 -0.42 -6.18 -0.28
CA VAL A 216 -1.12 -7.37 0.21
C VAL A 216 -0.18 -8.23 1.02
N ARG A 217 -0.69 -8.75 2.13
CA ARG A 217 -0.08 -9.83 2.91
C ARG A 217 -1.08 -10.97 2.93
N VAL A 218 -0.61 -12.19 2.69
CA VAL A 218 -1.40 -13.43 2.77
C VAL A 218 -0.77 -14.34 3.80
N MET A 219 -1.59 -14.79 4.75
CA MET A 219 -1.25 -15.68 5.86
C MET A 219 -2.13 -16.93 5.74
N PRO A 220 -1.82 -18.02 6.47
CA PRO A 220 -2.63 -19.24 6.39
C PRO A 220 -4.10 -19.04 6.79
N SER A 221 -4.35 -18.13 7.73
CA SER A 221 -5.65 -17.88 8.35
C SER A 221 -6.44 -16.73 7.71
N CYS A 222 -5.76 -15.82 7.00
CA CYS A 222 -6.38 -14.60 6.46
C CYS A 222 -5.50 -13.94 5.40
N TRP A 223 -6.07 -12.96 4.69
CA TRP A 223 -5.29 -11.97 3.95
C TRP A 223 -5.65 -10.57 4.42
N PHE A 224 -4.67 -9.67 4.28
CA PHE A 224 -4.79 -8.26 4.61
C PHE A 224 -4.24 -7.41 3.47
N LEU A 225 -5.00 -6.39 3.11
CA LEU A 225 -4.64 -5.45 2.06
C LEU A 225 -4.68 -4.02 2.59
N LEU A 226 -3.67 -3.24 2.20
CA LEU A 226 -3.57 -1.83 2.48
C LEU A 226 -3.38 -1.07 1.17
N LEU A 227 -4.41 -0.33 0.76
CA LEU A 227 -4.30 0.73 -0.23
C LEU A 227 -4.01 2.02 0.53
N ARG A 228 -2.86 2.65 0.28
CA ARG A 228 -2.43 3.87 0.94
C ARG A 228 -2.15 4.95 -0.08
N PHE A 229 -2.89 6.04 0.01
CA PHE A 229 -2.54 7.31 -0.57
C PHE A 229 -1.80 8.13 0.49
N TRP A 230 -0.57 8.51 0.19
CA TRP A 230 0.26 9.38 1.01
C TRP A 230 0.61 10.63 0.22
N MET A 231 0.35 11.79 0.80
CA MET A 231 0.70 13.06 0.20
C MET A 231 1.31 13.99 1.24
N ARG A 232 2.36 14.68 0.85
CA ARG A 232 3.02 15.73 1.62
C ARG A 232 3.26 16.90 0.67
N VAL A 233 2.75 18.08 1.01
CA VAL A 233 3.15 19.35 0.38
C VAL A 233 4.02 20.08 1.39
N ASP A 234 5.26 20.34 1.01
CA ASP A 234 6.28 20.86 1.92
C ASP A 234 5.88 22.23 2.49
N GLY A 235 5.86 22.30 3.82
CA GLY A 235 5.46 23.50 4.58
C GLY A 235 3.96 23.83 4.53
N ALA A 236 3.11 22.97 3.94
CA ALA A 236 1.67 23.16 3.93
C ALA A 236 0.96 22.11 4.79
N LEU A 237 0.80 20.89 4.26
CA LEU A 237 0.06 19.84 4.94
C LEU A 237 0.53 18.44 4.53
N ILE A 238 0.15 17.47 5.37
CA ILE A 238 0.30 16.04 5.14
C ILE A 238 -1.09 15.43 5.10
N ARG A 239 -1.34 14.59 4.10
CA ARG A 239 -2.59 13.86 3.91
C ARG A 239 -2.31 12.37 3.76
N LEU A 240 -3.03 11.57 4.54
CA LEU A 240 -3.01 10.12 4.49
C LEU A 240 -4.43 9.60 4.29
N ARG A 241 -4.65 8.81 3.23
CA ARG A 241 -5.88 8.04 3.06
C ARG A 241 -5.53 6.56 2.99
N ASP A 242 -5.88 5.83 4.03
CA ASP A 242 -5.74 4.39 4.11
C ASP A 242 -7.09 3.72 3.83
N THR A 243 -7.11 2.77 2.90
CA THR A 243 -8.18 1.77 2.78
C THR A 243 -7.59 0.42 3.13
N ARG A 244 -8.09 -0.18 4.22
CA ARG A 244 -7.69 -1.49 4.70
C ARG A 244 -8.79 -2.48 4.34
N MET A 245 -8.40 -3.63 3.81
CA MET A 245 -9.31 -4.74 3.60
C MET A 245 -8.76 -5.99 4.27
N TYR A 246 -9.66 -6.76 4.87
CA TYR A 246 -9.34 -7.97 5.59
C TYR A 246 -10.37 -9.04 5.26
N CYS A 247 -9.91 -10.26 5.02
CA CYS A 247 -10.77 -11.43 4.94
C CYS A 247 -10.12 -12.57 5.68
N ARG A 248 -10.91 -13.21 6.55
CA ARG A 248 -10.52 -14.49 7.14
C ARG A 248 -10.71 -15.60 6.12
N ILE A 249 -9.70 -16.43 5.95
CA ILE A 249 -9.77 -17.61 5.11
C ILE A 249 -10.51 -18.69 5.90
N GLN A 250 -11.66 -19.09 5.38
CA GLN A 250 -12.45 -20.17 5.96
C GLN A 250 -11.95 -21.51 5.42
N ARG A 251 -11.98 -22.55 6.26
CA ARG A 251 -11.62 -23.92 5.84
C ARG A 251 -12.71 -24.55 4.98
N ASP A 252 -13.95 -24.08 5.13
CA ASP A 252 -15.08 -24.50 4.33
C ASP A 252 -15.07 -23.71 3.01
N SER A 253 -14.82 -24.41 1.90
CA SER A 253 -14.74 -23.82 0.56
C SER A 253 -16.10 -23.44 -0.03
N THR A 254 -17.20 -23.79 0.65
CA THR A 254 -18.58 -23.52 0.19
C THR A 254 -19.18 -22.24 0.77
N ALA A 255 -18.61 -21.72 1.86
CA ALA A 255 -19.07 -20.49 2.47
C ALA A 255 -18.65 -19.25 1.65
N LEU A 256 -19.53 -18.25 1.60
CA LEU A 256 -19.23 -16.98 0.93
C LEU A 256 -18.22 -16.18 1.77
N PRO A 257 -17.22 -15.55 1.13
CA PRO A 257 -16.22 -14.78 1.85
C PRO A 257 -16.82 -13.49 2.40
N VAL A 258 -16.47 -13.16 3.64
CA VAL A 258 -16.79 -11.86 4.24
C VAL A 258 -15.53 -11.00 4.24
N VAL A 259 -15.56 -9.91 3.47
CA VAL A 259 -14.47 -8.93 3.40
C VAL A 259 -14.86 -7.71 4.22
N ILE A 260 -14.04 -7.38 5.22
CA ILE A 260 -14.19 -6.16 6.01
C ILE A 260 -13.34 -5.08 5.36
N ARG A 261 -13.92 -3.89 5.16
CA ARG A 261 -13.22 -2.72 4.63
C ARG A 261 -13.29 -1.54 5.60
N GLU A 262 -12.15 -1.08 6.06
CA GLU A 262 -12.03 0.13 6.89
C GLU A 262 -11.32 1.23 6.12
N ARG A 263 -11.88 2.44 6.16
CA ARG A 263 -11.27 3.64 5.57
C ARG A 263 -10.85 4.59 6.68
N ASN A 264 -9.64 5.11 6.59
CA ASN A 264 -9.10 6.09 7.52
C ASN A 264 -8.52 7.26 6.72
N ILE A 265 -9.05 8.45 6.98
CA ILE A 265 -8.59 9.69 6.37
C ILE A 265 -8.00 10.54 7.48
N LYS A 266 -6.74 10.92 7.32
CA LYS A 266 -6.03 11.83 8.22
C LYS A 266 -5.44 12.96 7.40
N GLU A 267 -5.59 14.17 7.88
CA GLU A 267 -4.99 15.35 7.28
C GLU A 267 -4.61 16.30 8.40
N ASP A 268 -3.41 16.84 8.32
CA ASP A 268 -2.98 17.89 9.23
C ASP A 268 -1.95 18.82 8.59
N THR A 269 -1.86 20.04 9.12
CA THR A 269 -0.89 21.05 8.68
C THR A 269 0.47 20.83 9.34
N PHE A 270 1.54 21.31 8.71
CA PHE A 270 2.88 21.24 9.33
C PHE A 270 2.93 21.97 10.67
N ASP A 271 2.29 23.15 10.76
CA ASP A 271 2.27 23.96 11.98
C ASP A 271 1.63 23.18 13.15
N ALA A 272 0.51 22.51 12.89
CA ALA A 272 -0.17 21.69 13.89
C ALA A 272 0.68 20.48 14.35
N LEU A 273 1.42 19.84 13.44
CA LEU A 273 2.30 18.72 13.76
C LEU A 273 3.51 19.14 14.61
N VAL A 274 4.09 20.33 14.37
CA VAL A 274 5.25 20.85 15.13
C VAL A 274 4.88 21.14 16.59
N SER A 275 3.63 21.52 16.86
CA SER A 275 3.13 21.78 18.22
C SER A 275 2.95 20.53 19.09
N VAL A 276 3.14 19.31 18.56
CA VAL A 276 2.92 18.05 19.30
C VAL A 276 4.23 17.52 19.90
N ILE A 277 4.75 18.16 20.95
CA ILE A 277 5.78 17.56 21.82
C ILE A 277 5.12 17.22 23.16
N HIS A 278 4.82 15.94 23.39
CA HIS A 278 4.36 15.46 24.69
C HIS A 278 5.57 15.15 25.58
N VAL A 279 5.92 16.05 26.50
CA VAL A 279 6.87 15.76 27.58
C VAL A 279 6.08 15.15 28.75
N ILE A 280 6.20 13.84 28.95
CA ILE A 280 5.56 13.13 30.06
C ILE A 280 6.62 12.88 31.13
N GLN A 281 6.51 13.54 32.28
CA GLN A 281 7.37 13.31 33.45
C GLN A 281 6.68 12.32 34.40
N LEU A 282 7.35 11.20 34.68
CA LEU A 282 6.94 10.25 35.72
C LEU A 282 7.40 10.79 37.10
N CYS A 283 6.49 11.30 37.92
CA CYS A 283 6.77 11.63 39.32
C CYS A 283 6.50 10.43 40.21
N ILE A 284 7.55 9.82 40.78
CA ILE A 284 7.43 8.82 41.84
C ILE A 284 7.33 9.59 43.16
N MET A 285 6.12 9.72 43.70
CA MET A 285 5.89 10.26 45.04
C MET A 285 6.29 9.20 46.06
N THR A 286 7.41 9.39 46.77
CA THR A 286 7.71 8.63 47.98
C THR A 286 6.94 9.26 49.13
N GLN A 287 5.98 8.53 49.69
CA GLN A 287 5.34 8.91 50.94
C GLN A 287 6.36 8.76 52.07
N LEU A 288 6.61 9.86 52.80
CA LEU A 288 7.32 9.87 54.08
C LEU A 288 6.41 9.36 55.19
#